data_AF-A0A951HBG1-F1
#
_entry.id   AF-A0A951HBG1-F1
#
_cell.length_a   1.000
_cell.length_b   1.000
_cell.length_c   1.000
_cell.angle_alpha   90.00
_cell.angle_beta   90.00
_cell.angle_gamma   90.00
#
_symmetry.space_group_name_H-M   'P 1'
#
loop_
_entity.id
_entity.type
_entity.pdbx_description
1 polymer ?
#
loop_
_entity_poly.entity_id
_entity_poly.type
_entity_poly.pdbx_seq_one_letter_code
_entity_poly.pdbx_strand_id
1 'polypeptide(L)'
;MRVIDHEPGAWFLLQDDNDYFLDVNCDRAMVSFSVTIKLNEAERQLYASEGRAYIVALADEVLGRSDPLDPRDIRDSALLERISLTIRTGHET
;
A
#
# COMPACT_ATOMS: atom_id res chain seq x y z
N MET A 1 10.58 7.80 3.22
CA MET A 1 9.77 6.84 2.45
C MET A 1 10.52 6.39 1.22
N ARG A 2 10.55 5.09 0.97
CA ARG A 2 11.13 4.45 -0.22
C ARG A 2 10.16 3.39 -0.73
N VAL A 3 9.95 3.33 -2.05
CA VAL A 3 9.21 2.22 -2.67
C VAL A 3 10.13 0.98 -2.67
N ILE A 4 9.65 -0.09 -2.04
CA ILE A 4 10.37 -1.37 -1.92
C ILE A 4 9.97 -2.30 -3.05
N ASP A 5 8.67 -2.37 -3.34
CA ASP A 5 8.12 -3.19 -4.42
C ASP A 5 6.79 -2.58 -4.88
N HIS A 6 6.33 -2.90 -6.08
CA HIS A 6 5.03 -2.46 -6.56
C HIS A 6 4.50 -3.34 -7.68
N GLU A 7 3.21 -3.20 -7.93
CA GLU A 7 2.50 -3.75 -9.07
C GLU A 7 1.74 -2.63 -9.78
N PRO A 8 2.07 -2.35 -11.05
CA PRO A 8 1.54 -1.20 -11.77
C PRO A 8 0.01 -1.29 -11.89
N GLY A 9 -0.66 -0.28 -11.35
CA GLY A 9 -2.12 -0.20 -11.35
C GLY A 9 -2.83 -1.02 -10.27
N ALA A 10 -2.09 -1.71 -9.38
CA ALA A 10 -2.67 -2.53 -8.32
C ALA A 10 -2.24 -2.09 -6.91
N TRP A 11 -0.93 -2.07 -6.61
CA TRP A 11 -0.47 -1.73 -5.26
C TRP A 11 1.00 -1.26 -5.23
N PHE A 12 1.37 -0.52 -4.17
CA PHE A 12 2.73 -0.06 -3.90
C PHE A 12 3.11 -0.40 -2.46
N LEU A 13 4.24 -1.09 -2.29
CA LEU A 13 4.85 -1.35 -1.00
C LEU A 13 5.91 -0.28 -0.72
N LEU A 14 5.70 0.47 0.35
CA LEU A 14 6.59 1.54 0.80
C LEU A 14 7.18 1.20 2.17
N GLN A 15 8.38 1.70 2.43
CA GLN A 15 9.01 1.69 3.73
C GLN A 15 9.28 3.12 4.17
N ASP A 16 8.85 3.49 5.38
CA ASP A 16 9.29 4.70 6.07
C ASP A 16 9.96 4.30 7.37
N ASP A 17 11.27 4.56 7.46
CA ASP A 17 12.08 4.17 8.63
C ASP A 17 11.92 2.65 8.93
N ASN A 18 11.40 2.28 10.10
CA ASN A 18 11.13 0.89 10.48
C ASN A 18 9.72 0.38 10.08
N ASP A 19 8.87 1.25 9.55
CA ASP A 19 7.48 0.96 9.23
C ASP A 19 7.28 0.65 7.75
N TYR A 20 6.36 -0.26 7.47
CA TYR A 20 5.99 -0.66 6.12
C TYR A 20 4.54 -0.26 5.86
N PHE A 21 4.31 0.30 4.69
CA PHE A 21 3.02 0.79 4.23
C PHE A 21 2.68 0.11 2.92
N LEU A 22 1.45 -0.37 2.79
CA LEU A 22 0.90 -0.92 1.57
C LEU A 22 -0.19 0.02 1.08
N ASP A 23 0.07 0.67 -0.05
CA ASP A 23 -0.91 1.49 -0.76
C ASP A 23 -1.56 0.64 -1.86
N VAL A 24 -2.84 0.34 -1.72
CA VAL A 24 -3.59 -0.49 -2.66
C VAL A 24 -4.48 0.39 -3.50
N ASN A 25 -4.28 0.37 -4.81
CA ASN A 25 -5.09 1.11 -5.76
C ASN A 25 -6.37 0.32 -6.06
N CYS A 26 -7.51 0.91 -5.70
CA CYS A 26 -8.82 0.36 -5.90
C CYS A 26 -9.52 1.14 -7.01
N ASP A 27 -9.50 0.56 -8.21
CA ASP A 27 -10.29 1.05 -9.32
C ASP A 27 -11.65 0.33 -9.33
N ARG A 28 -12.72 1.05 -8.98
CA ARG A 28 -14.10 0.53 -9.04
C ARG A 28 -14.95 1.40 -9.94
N ALA A 29 -15.32 0.82 -11.09
CA ALA A 29 -16.41 1.21 -12.01
C ALA A 29 -16.41 2.64 -12.59
N MET A 30 -15.71 3.62 -12.00
CA MET A 30 -15.41 4.96 -12.51
C MET A 30 -14.61 5.82 -11.50
N VAL A 31 -14.37 5.33 -10.28
CA VAL A 31 -13.63 6.05 -9.23
C VAL A 31 -12.42 5.22 -8.85
N SER A 32 -11.24 5.81 -9.03
CA SER A 32 -9.98 5.30 -8.49
C SER A 32 -9.73 5.96 -7.15
N PHE A 33 -9.57 5.14 -6.12
CA PHE A 33 -9.11 5.56 -4.81
C PHE A 33 -8.01 4.62 -4.36
N SER A 34 -7.09 5.10 -3.53
CA SER A 34 -6.08 4.26 -2.91
C SER A 34 -6.39 4.09 -1.43
N VAL A 35 -6.17 2.89 -0.92
CA VAL A 35 -6.28 2.56 0.50
C VAL A 35 -4.86 2.33 1.01
N THR A 36 -4.42 3.15 1.95
CA THR A 36 -3.09 3.02 2.53
C THR A 36 -3.20 2.36 3.90
N ILE A 37 -2.60 1.18 4.06
CA ILE A 37 -2.53 0.50 5.36
C ILE A 37 -1.09 0.38 5.84
N LYS A 38 -0.88 0.46 7.15
CA LYS A 38 0.41 0.14 7.79
C LYS A 38 0.45 -1.34 8.16
N LEU A 39 1.55 -2.00 7.81
CA LEU A 39 1.80 -3.38 8.21
C LEU A 39 2.18 -3.43 9.69
N ASN A 40 1.49 -4.28 10.43
CA ASN A 40 1.79 -4.61 11.82
C ASN A 40 2.95 -5.61 11.91
N GLU A 41 3.46 -5.85 13.12
CA GLU A 41 4.56 -6.80 13.36
C GLU A 41 4.31 -8.21 12.82
N ALA A 42 3.07 -8.72 12.91
CA ALA A 42 2.72 -10.03 12.36
C ALA A 42 2.81 -10.04 10.82
N GLU A 43 2.29 -9.00 10.17
CA GLU A 43 2.27 -8.87 8.72
C GLU A 43 3.69 -8.67 8.16
N ARG A 44 4.56 -7.97 8.90
CA ARG A 44 5.98 -7.85 8.56
C ARG A 44 6.72 -9.17 8.66
N GLN A 45 6.41 -10.01 9.65
CA GLN A 45 7.00 -11.35 9.77
C GLN A 45 6.53 -12.28 8.64
N LEU A 46 5.24 -12.21 8.29
CA LEU A 46 4.69 -12.95 7.15
C LEU A 46 5.32 -12.48 5.85
N TYR A 47 5.47 -11.17 5.65
CA TYR A 47 6.21 -10.62 4.51
C TYR A 47 7.67 -11.11 4.49
N ALA A 48 8.36 -11.20 5.63
CA ALA A 48 9.72 -11.71 5.69
C ALA A 48 9.84 -13.22 5.36
N SER A 49 8.79 -14.01 5.65
CA SER A 49 8.76 -15.44 5.35
C SER A 49 8.30 -15.76 3.93
N GLU A 50 7.21 -15.14 3.48
CA GLU A 50 6.52 -15.43 2.22
C GLU A 50 6.88 -14.43 1.09
N GLY A 51 7.48 -13.30 1.44
CA GLY A 51 7.88 -12.26 0.50
C GLY A 51 6.70 -11.61 -0.21
N ARG A 52 6.91 -11.34 -1.50
CA ARG A 52 5.92 -10.67 -2.38
C ARG A 52 4.58 -11.41 -2.43
N ALA A 53 4.56 -12.74 -2.32
CA ALA A 53 3.31 -13.51 -2.39
C ALA A 53 2.31 -13.11 -1.30
N TYR A 54 2.80 -12.83 -0.09
CA TYR A 54 1.96 -12.33 1.00
C TYR A 54 1.43 -10.93 0.73
N ILE A 55 2.23 -10.04 0.14
CA ILE A 55 1.79 -8.68 -0.21
C ILE A 55 0.70 -8.71 -1.27
N VAL A 56 0.84 -9.57 -2.28
CA VAL A 56 -0.20 -9.77 -3.31
C VAL A 56 -1.50 -10.25 -2.68
N ALA A 57 -1.44 -11.25 -1.79
CA ALA A 57 -2.62 -11.76 -1.09
C ALA A 57 -3.25 -10.71 -0.17
N LEU A 58 -2.43 -9.92 0.54
CA LEU A 58 -2.90 -8.85 1.40
C LEU A 58 -3.54 -7.72 0.59
N ALA A 59 -2.96 -7.35 -0.55
CA ALA A 59 -3.52 -6.34 -1.44
C ALA A 59 -4.88 -6.78 -2.01
N ASP A 60 -5.02 -8.05 -2.40
CA ASP A 60 -6.31 -8.61 -2.84
C ASP A 60 -7.35 -8.62 -1.71
N GLU A 61 -6.95 -8.97 -0.48
CA GLU A 61 -7.81 -8.89 0.70
C GLU A 61 -8.29 -7.46 0.96
N VAL A 62 -7.37 -6.48 0.89
CA VAL A 62 -7.69 -5.06 1.04
C VAL A 62 -8.62 -4.63 -0.07
N LEU A 63 -8.33 -4.94 -1.33
CA LEU A 63 -9.18 -4.63 -2.49
C LEU A 63 -10.60 -5.21 -2.32
N GLY A 64 -10.71 -6.45 -1.83
CA GLY A 64 -11.98 -7.10 -1.53
C GLY A 64 -12.75 -6.40 -0.41
N ARG A 65 -12.05 -5.93 0.63
CA ARG A 65 -12.59 -5.19 1.79
C ARG A 65 -12.57 -3.68 1.61
N SER A 66 -12.33 -3.17 0.40
CA SER A 66 -12.13 -1.73 0.15
C SER A 66 -13.46 -0.98 0.25
N ASP A 67 -13.88 -0.82 1.49
CA ASP A 67 -14.89 0.08 1.95
C ASP A 67 -14.20 1.44 2.19
N PRO A 68 -14.71 2.57 1.66
CA PRO A 68 -14.10 3.89 1.87
C PRO A 68 -14.12 4.39 3.32
N LEU A 69 -14.54 3.54 4.27
CA LEU A 69 -14.52 3.75 5.71
C LEU A 69 -13.72 2.65 6.44
N ASP A 70 -12.87 1.89 5.75
CA ASP A 70 -12.07 0.85 6.38
C ASP A 70 -11.22 1.47 7.53
N PRO A 71 -11.35 0.96 8.77
CA PRO A 71 -10.67 1.55 9.92
C PRO A 71 -9.15 1.38 9.88
N ARG A 72 -8.62 0.56 8.96
CA ARG A 72 -7.19 0.40 8.74
C ARG A 72 -6.63 1.41 7.74
N ASP A 73 -7.50 2.11 7.00
CA ASP A 73 -7.10 3.17 6.06
C ASP A 73 -6.48 4.35 6.81
N ILE A 74 -5.22 4.64 6.50
CA ILE A 74 -4.49 5.76 7.07
C ILE A 74 -4.82 7.00 6.24
N ARG A 75 -5.81 7.75 6.71
CA ARG A 75 -6.24 9.04 6.12
C ARG A 75 -5.36 10.22 6.51
N ASP A 76 -4.09 9.98 6.81
CA ASP A 76 -3.16 11.04 7.15
C ASP A 76 -2.74 11.78 5.88
N SER A 77 -3.21 13.03 5.73
CA SER A 77 -2.99 13.81 4.51
C SER A 77 -1.51 14.08 4.22
N ALA A 78 -0.68 14.25 5.26
CA ALA A 78 0.76 14.44 5.09
C ALA A 78 1.44 13.15 4.60
N LEU A 79 1.03 11.99 5.12
CA LEU A 79 1.53 10.69 4.67
C LEU A 79 1.12 10.41 3.22
N LEU A 80 -0.16 10.64 2.89
CA LEU A 80 -0.69 10.43 1.53
C LEU A 80 0.06 11.29 0.50
N GLU A 81 0.34 12.55 0.84
CA GLU A 81 1.13 13.43 -0.03
C GLU A 81 2.55 12.87 -0.25
N ARG A 82 3.21 12.41 0.82
CA ARG A 82 4.55 11.79 0.74
C ARG A 82 4.54 10.52 -0.11
N ILE A 83 3.55 9.65 0.03
CA ILE A 83 3.38 8.43 -0.76
C ILE A 83 3.21 8.80 -2.23
N SER A 84 2.27 9.71 -2.53
CA SER A 84 1.98 10.14 -3.90
C SER A 84 3.21 10.75 -4.59
N LEU A 85 3.99 11.56 -3.86
CA LEU A 85 5.22 12.15 -4.37
C LEU A 85 6.27 11.07 -4.64
N THR A 86 6.44 10.14 -3.71
CA THR A 86 7.41 9.03 -3.83
C THR A 86 7.08 8.12 -5.02
N ILE A 87 5.81 7.79 -5.23
CA ILE A 87 5.38 6.96 -6.37
C ILE A 87 5.65 7.68 -7.69
N ARG A 88 5.36 8.99 -7.78
CA ARG A 88 5.63 9.77 -9.01
C ARG A 88 7.13 9.86 -9.31
N THR A 89 7.95 10.16 -8.29
CA THR A 89 9.41 10.30 -8.47
C THR A 89 10.12 8.95 -8.66
N GLY A 90 9.58 7.85 -8.12
CA GLY A 90 10.14 6.51 -8.29
C GLY A 90 9.94 5.90 -9.69
N HIS A 91 9.12 6.54 -10.54
CA HIS A 91 8.83 6.08 -11.90
C HIS A 91 9.74 6.74 -12.98
N GLU A 92 10.70 7.60 -12.58
CA GLU A 92 11.54 8.40 -13.50
C GLU A 92 12.99 7.91 -13.65
N THR A 93 13.36 6.71 -13.19
CA THR A 93 14.73 6.15 -13.33
C THR A 93 14.77 4.78 -13.98
#